data_AF-A0A948KF26-F1
#
_entry.id   AF-A0A948KF26-F1
#
_cell.length_a   1.000
_cell.length_b   1.000
_cell.length_c   1.000
_cell.angle_alpha   90.00
_cell.angle_beta   90.00
_cell.angle_gamma   90.00
#
_symmetry.space_group_name_H-M   'P 1'
#
loop_
_entity.id
_entity.type
_entity.pdbx_description
1 polymer ?
#
loop_
_entity_poly.entity_id
_entity_poly.type
_entity_poly.pdbx_seq_one_letter_code
_entity_poly.pdbx_strand_id
1 'polypeptide(L)'
;MENDKPAEERMPLMAHLEELKTRLIRILAGIGLGFGVCYLFKDWSFKVITKPLIEALPAQSSLIFTGLPEAFFIHMKIAFFASLFLTAPYTLFEIWQFISPGLYRNERKYVFPFIFFSSILFGGGVLFGYFIALPPAFAFFV
;
A
#
# COMPACT_ATOMS: atom_id res chain seq x y z
N MET A 1 10.10 -30.72 45.30
CA MET A 1 9.77 -29.30 45.06
C MET A 1 10.71 -28.83 43.96
N GLU A 2 10.24 -27.91 43.10
CA GLU A 2 10.99 -27.27 42.00
C GLU A 2 11.01 -28.09 40.69
N ASN A 3 10.46 -27.67 39.54
CA ASN A 3 10.00 -26.36 39.09
C ASN A 3 9.01 -26.58 37.94
N ASP A 4 7.71 -26.62 38.26
CA ASP A 4 6.64 -26.59 37.25
C ASP A 4 6.43 -25.13 36.86
N LYS A 5 7.25 -24.64 35.91
CA LYS A 5 6.94 -23.40 35.22
C LYS A 5 5.91 -23.77 34.16
N PRO A 6 4.70 -23.16 34.17
CA PRO A 6 3.70 -23.48 33.17
C PRO A 6 4.31 -23.18 31.81
N ALA A 7 4.12 -24.11 30.87
CA ALA A 7 4.43 -23.92 29.47
C ALA A 7 3.77 -22.62 29.03
N GLU A 8 4.59 -21.58 29.00
CA GLU A 8 4.26 -20.28 28.46
C GLU A 8 3.63 -20.54 27.09
N GLU A 9 2.42 -20.02 26.93
CA GLU A 9 1.42 -20.21 25.90
C GLU A 9 1.95 -19.87 24.49
N ARG A 10 2.97 -20.61 24.03
CA ARG A 10 3.55 -20.51 22.69
C ARG A 10 2.54 -21.14 21.76
N MET A 11 1.78 -20.30 21.05
CA MET A 11 0.96 -20.78 19.94
C MET A 11 1.81 -21.71 19.05
N PRO A 12 1.32 -22.90 18.68
CA PRO A 12 2.06 -23.79 17.81
C PRO A 12 2.36 -23.05 16.49
N LEU A 13 3.59 -23.18 15.95
CA LEU A 13 4.00 -22.49 14.72
C LEU A 13 3.03 -22.72 13.54
N MET A 14 2.35 -23.87 13.54
CA MET A 14 1.29 -24.19 12.60
C MET A 14 0.10 -23.23 12.69
N ALA A 15 -0.34 -22.84 13.89
CA ALA A 15 -1.42 -21.87 14.08
C ALA A 15 -1.02 -20.47 13.60
N HIS A 16 0.25 -20.08 13.78
CA HIS A 16 0.74 -18.78 13.29
C HIS A 16 0.81 -18.72 11.76
N LEU A 17 1.22 -19.82 11.10
CA LEU A 17 1.19 -19.91 9.63
C LEU A 17 -0.25 -19.89 9.06
N GLU A 18 -1.19 -20.50 9.77
CA GLU A 18 -2.61 -20.48 9.39
C GLU A 18 -3.22 -19.07 9.53
N GLU A 19 -2.81 -18.33 10.55
CA GLU A 19 -3.15 -16.92 10.71
C GLU A 19 -2.58 -16.06 9.57
N LEU A 20 -1.30 -16.27 9.20
CA LEU A 20 -0.67 -15.57 8.07
C LEU A 20 -1.46 -15.78 6.77
N LYS A 21 -1.79 -17.03 6.45
CA LYS A 21 -2.54 -17.38 5.23
C LYS A 21 -3.91 -16.69 5.21
N THR A 22 -4.63 -16.74 6.32
CA THR A 22 -5.97 -16.13 6.44
C THR A 22 -5.89 -14.62 6.25
N ARG A 23 -4.93 -13.96 6.88
CA ARG A 23 -4.72 -12.51 6.74
C ARG A 23 -4.28 -12.12 5.34
N LEU A 24 -3.39 -12.89 4.72
CA LEU A 24 -2.96 -12.68 3.34
C LEU A 24 -4.15 -12.74 2.37
N ILE A 25 -5.05 -13.71 2.52
CA ILE A 25 -6.26 -13.81 1.70
C ILE A 25 -7.15 -12.58 1.89
N ARG A 26 -7.30 -12.07 3.11
CA ARG A 26 -8.10 -10.86 3.39
C ARG A 26 -7.48 -9.61 2.77
N ILE A 27 -6.16 -9.46 2.87
CA ILE A 27 -5.41 -8.37 2.22
C ILE A 27 -5.59 -8.43 0.71
N LEU A 28 -5.39 -9.61 0.10
CA LEU A 28 -5.56 -9.81 -1.34
C LEU A 28 -7.00 -9.54 -1.80
N ALA A 29 -8.00 -9.98 -1.02
CA ALA A 29 -9.40 -9.68 -1.29
C ALA A 29 -9.69 -8.17 -1.20
N GLY A 30 -9.13 -7.49 -0.19
CA GLY A 30 -9.23 -6.03 -0.04
C GLY A 30 -8.61 -5.28 -1.21
N ILE A 31 -7.38 -5.65 -1.60
CA ILE A 31 -6.68 -5.08 -2.76
C ILE A 31 -7.46 -5.36 -4.06
N GLY A 32 -8.02 -6.56 -4.22
CA GLY A 32 -8.82 -6.92 -5.39
C GLY A 32 -10.10 -6.09 -5.50
N LEU A 33 -10.82 -5.89 -4.40
CA LEU A 33 -11.98 -4.99 -4.34
C LEU A 33 -11.57 -3.54 -4.61
N GLY A 34 -10.49 -3.07 -4.00
CA GLY A 34 -9.93 -1.74 -4.23
C GLY A 34 -9.53 -1.55 -5.70
N PHE A 35 -8.96 -2.58 -6.33
CA PHE A 35 -8.58 -2.57 -7.75
C PHE A 35 -9.81 -2.41 -8.64
N GLY A 36 -10.89 -3.14 -8.36
CA GLY A 36 -12.15 -2.97 -9.07
C GLY A 36 -12.66 -1.53 -9.00
N VAL A 37 -12.65 -0.92 -7.81
CA VAL A 37 -13.07 0.48 -7.62
C VAL A 37 -12.12 1.44 -8.36
N CYS A 38 -10.80 1.32 -8.18
CA CYS A 38 -9.83 2.19 -8.84
C CYS A 38 -9.84 2.06 -10.37
N TYR A 39 -10.17 0.87 -10.90
CA TYR A 39 -10.30 0.66 -12.34
C TYR A 39 -11.49 1.43 -12.93
N LEU A 40 -12.60 1.59 -12.19
CA LEU A 40 -13.71 2.46 -12.60
C LEU A 40 -13.30 3.94 -12.69
N PHE A 41 -12.37 4.36 -11.84
CA PHE A 41 -11.83 5.72 -11.80
C PHE A 41 -10.46 5.85 -12.52
N LYS A 42 -10.18 4.97 -13.50
CA LYS A 42 -8.88 4.94 -14.21
C LYS A 42 -8.54 6.27 -14.88
N ASP A 43 -9.52 6.94 -15.49
CA ASP A 43 -9.28 8.16 -16.27
C ASP A 43 -8.97 9.35 -15.36
N TRP A 44 -9.57 9.38 -14.16
CA TRP A 44 -9.23 10.37 -13.13
C TRP A 44 -7.83 10.13 -12.56
N SER A 45 -7.51 8.87 -12.22
CA SER A 45 -6.21 8.49 -11.68
C SER A 45 -5.07 8.77 -12.68
N PHE A 46 -5.30 8.50 -13.97
CA PHE A 46 -4.36 8.80 -15.05
C PHE A 46 -4.07 10.30 -15.15
N LYS A 47 -5.11 11.15 -15.15
CA LYS A 47 -4.95 12.61 -15.19
C LYS A 47 -4.16 13.16 -14.01
N VAL A 48 -4.39 12.63 -12.81
CA VAL A 48 -3.64 13.03 -11.61
C VAL A 48 -2.16 12.70 -11.80
N ILE A 49 -1.82 11.46 -12.14
CA ILE A 49 -0.42 11.04 -12.28
C ILE A 49 0.31 11.76 -13.42
N THR A 50 -0.38 12.06 -14.52
CA THR A 50 0.23 12.69 -15.70
C THR A 50 0.32 14.21 -15.61
N LYS A 51 -0.43 14.86 -14.72
CA LYS A 51 -0.41 16.32 -14.55
C LYS A 51 1.01 16.90 -14.31
N PRO A 52 1.82 16.42 -13.34
CA PRO A 52 3.15 16.98 -13.10
C PRO A 52 4.11 16.73 -14.27
N LEU A 53 3.88 15.66 -15.06
CA LEU A 53 4.67 15.36 -16.24
C LEU A 53 4.35 16.34 -17.39
N ILE A 54 3.07 16.63 -17.63
CA ILE A 54 2.64 17.55 -18.68
C ILE A 54 3.11 18.98 -18.38
N GLU A 55 3.09 19.39 -17.10
CA GLU A 55 3.59 20.71 -16.68
C GLU A 55 5.12 20.85 -16.83
N ALA A 56 5.86 19.73 -16.77
CA ALA A 56 7.31 19.71 -16.98
C ALA A 56 7.72 19.58 -18.46
N LEU A 57 6.80 19.21 -19.36
CA LEU A 57 7.07 19.02 -20.78
C LEU A 57 7.13 20.36 -21.55
N PRO A 58 8.04 20.54 -22.53
CA PRO A 58 8.04 21.72 -23.39
C PRO A 58 6.75 21.84 -24.21
N ALA A 59 6.31 23.07 -24.46
CA ALA A 59 4.97 23.42 -24.99
C ALA A 59 4.57 22.80 -26.35
N GLN A 60 5.46 22.06 -27.02
CA GLN A 60 5.22 21.37 -28.30
C GLN A 60 5.27 19.84 -28.20
N SER A 61 5.38 19.27 -26.99
CA SER A 61 5.47 17.83 -26.79
C SER A 61 4.14 17.24 -26.32
N SER A 62 3.69 16.17 -26.98
CA SER A 62 2.44 15.47 -26.69
C SER A 62 2.71 14.08 -26.17
N LEU A 63 1.96 13.64 -25.15
CA LEU A 63 2.02 12.27 -24.67
C LEU A 63 1.41 11.34 -25.73
N ILE A 64 2.26 10.51 -26.35
CA ILE A 64 1.85 9.50 -27.33
C ILE A 64 1.93 8.11 -26.69
N PHE A 65 0.91 7.29 -26.95
CA PHE A 65 1.01 5.86 -26.67
C PHE A 65 1.70 5.19 -27.85
N THR A 66 2.88 4.60 -27.60
CA THR A 66 3.71 4.00 -28.66
C THR A 66 3.14 2.67 -29.18
N GLY A 67 2.27 2.00 -28.41
CA GLY A 67 1.57 0.79 -28.82
C GLY A 67 0.12 0.71 -28.36
N LEU A 68 -0.72 0.04 -29.17
CA LEU A 68 -2.13 -0.23 -28.86
C LEU A 68 -2.34 -0.94 -27.51
N PRO A 69 -1.56 -1.97 -27.13
CA PRO A 69 -1.70 -2.60 -25.81
C PRO A 69 -1.12 -1.76 -24.67
N GLU A 70 -0.21 -0.81 -24.92
CA GLU A 70 0.43 -0.05 -23.85
C GLU A 70 -0.57 0.82 -23.09
N ALA A 71 -1.50 1.45 -23.80
CA ALA A 71 -2.56 2.23 -23.18
C ALA A 71 -3.33 1.37 -22.16
N PHE A 72 -3.69 0.13 -22.53
CA PHE A 72 -4.37 -0.79 -21.62
C PHE A 72 -3.50 -1.14 -20.39
N PHE A 73 -2.24 -1.52 -20.61
CA PHE A 73 -1.32 -1.85 -19.51
C PHE A 73 -1.05 -0.67 -18.57
N ILE A 74 -0.99 0.55 -19.08
CA ILE A 74 -0.80 1.77 -18.26
C ILE A 74 -1.99 1.98 -17.34
N HIS A 75 -3.22 1.93 -17.87
CA HIS A 75 -4.42 2.08 -17.04
C HIS A 75 -4.52 0.98 -15.98
N MET A 76 -4.19 -0.26 -16.35
CA MET A 76 -4.18 -1.38 -15.42
C MET A 76 -3.13 -1.20 -14.31
N LYS A 77 -1.90 -0.79 -14.66
CA LYS A 77 -0.83 -0.52 -13.68
C LYS A 77 -1.23 0.61 -12.73
N ILE A 78 -1.79 1.69 -13.27
CA ILE A 78 -2.24 2.84 -12.47
C ILE A 78 -3.34 2.42 -11.50
N ALA A 79 -4.35 1.69 -11.97
CA ALA A 79 -5.43 1.20 -11.11
C ALA A 79 -4.90 0.26 -10.02
N PHE A 80 -3.90 -0.57 -10.33
CA PHE A 80 -3.26 -1.48 -9.37
C PHE A 80 -2.47 -0.73 -8.29
N PHE A 81 -1.63 0.24 -8.67
CA PHE A 81 -0.91 1.03 -7.68
C PHE A 81 -1.86 1.92 -6.87
N ALA A 82 -2.86 2.54 -7.52
CA ALA A 82 -3.87 3.33 -6.83
C ALA A 82 -4.65 2.49 -5.80
N SER A 83 -5.01 1.25 -6.13
CA SER A 83 -5.69 0.38 -5.17
C SER A 83 -4.80 -0.03 -4.02
N LEU A 84 -3.51 -0.28 -4.26
CA LEU A 84 -2.54 -0.51 -3.20
C LEU A 84 -2.47 0.70 -2.25
N PHE A 85 -2.41 1.93 -2.78
CA PHE A 85 -2.41 3.12 -1.94
C PHE A 85 -3.71 3.29 -1.15
N LEU A 86 -4.86 3.02 -1.78
CA LEU A 86 -6.18 3.13 -1.15
C LEU A 86 -6.38 2.07 -0.04
N THR A 87 -5.87 0.86 -0.28
CA THR A 87 -6.00 -0.27 0.66
C THR A 87 -4.85 -0.37 1.66
N ALA A 88 -3.78 0.40 1.48
CA ALA A 88 -2.64 0.46 2.38
C ALA A 88 -2.98 0.59 3.88
N PRO A 89 -3.89 1.49 4.34
CA PRO A 89 -4.23 1.56 5.77
C PRO A 89 -4.83 0.24 6.28
N TYR A 90 -5.65 -0.42 5.47
CA TYR A 90 -6.21 -1.73 5.79
C TYR A 90 -5.14 -2.83 5.76
N THR A 91 -4.27 -2.84 4.76
CA THR A 91 -3.16 -3.79 4.64
C THR A 91 -2.19 -3.66 5.82
N LEU A 92 -1.81 -2.43 6.19
CA LEU A 92 -0.98 -2.16 7.35
C LEU A 92 -1.65 -2.64 8.63
N PHE A 93 -2.95 -2.39 8.80
CA PHE A 93 -3.70 -2.88 9.96
C PHE A 93 -3.65 -4.42 10.08
N GLU A 94 -3.91 -5.15 9.00
CA GLU A 94 -3.87 -6.63 9.00
C GLU A 94 -2.45 -7.16 9.27
N ILE A 95 -1.41 -6.53 8.71
CA ILE A 95 0.01 -6.87 8.98
C ILE A 95 0.33 -6.66 10.46
N TRP A 96 -0.06 -5.54 11.05
CA TRP A 96 0.20 -5.28 12.47
C TRP A 96 -0.59 -6.21 13.39
N GLN A 97 -1.80 -6.59 12.99
CA GLN A 97 -2.59 -7.54 13.74
C GLN A 97 -1.97 -8.96 13.69
N PHE A 98 -1.28 -9.32 12.60
CA PHE A 98 -0.48 -10.55 12.51
C PHE A 98 0.73 -10.54 13.46
N ILE A 99 1.36 -9.38 13.67
CA ILE A 99 2.54 -9.24 14.52
C ILE A 99 2.15 -9.16 16.02
N SER A 100 1.02 -8.54 16.33
CA SER A 100 0.47 -8.37 17.70
C SER A 100 0.44 -9.62 18.60
N PRO A 101 0.12 -10.85 18.13
CA PRO A 101 0.17 -12.04 18.99
C PRO A 101 1.58 -12.37 19.50
N GLY A 102 2.65 -11.91 18.84
CA GLY A 102 4.03 -12.08 19.29
C GLY A 102 4.50 -11.02 20.30
N LEU A 103 3.66 -10.03 20.63
CA LEU A 103 4.01 -8.87 21.44
C LEU A 103 3.45 -8.99 22.87
N TYR A 104 4.21 -8.53 23.88
CA TYR A 104 3.80 -8.65 25.29
C TYR A 104 2.45 -7.93 25.54
N ARG A 105 1.62 -8.46 26.44
CA ARG A 105 0.28 -7.93 26.80
C ARG A 105 0.27 -6.41 27.09
N ASN A 106 1.36 -5.86 27.65
CA ASN A 106 1.51 -4.43 27.93
C ASN A 106 1.84 -3.58 26.68
N GLU A 107 2.42 -4.19 25.64
CA GLU A 107 2.85 -3.50 24.41
C GLU A 107 1.75 -3.41 23.36
N ARG A 108 0.73 -4.28 23.47
CA ARG A 108 -0.44 -4.28 22.56
C ARG A 108 -1.17 -2.92 22.52
N LYS A 109 -1.09 -2.11 23.59
CA LYS A 109 -1.60 -0.72 23.64
C LYS A 109 -0.93 0.21 22.62
N TYR A 110 0.36 0.01 22.34
CA TYR A 110 1.12 0.87 21.43
C TYR A 110 0.91 0.53 19.96
N VAL A 111 0.32 -0.63 19.65
CA VAL A 111 0.02 -1.03 18.28
C VAL A 111 -1.00 -0.08 17.62
N PHE A 112 -2.01 0.37 18.36
CA PHE A 112 -3.03 1.27 17.83
C PHE A 112 -2.47 2.64 17.39
N PRO A 113 -1.74 3.40 18.23
CA PRO A 113 -1.09 4.63 17.78
C PRO A 113 -0.06 4.37 16.69
N PHE A 114 0.64 3.23 16.71
CA PHE A 114 1.59 2.88 15.67
C PHE A 114 0.93 2.72 14.28
N ILE A 115 -0.21 2.03 14.19
CA ILE A 115 -0.96 1.88 12.94
C ILE A 115 -1.46 3.24 12.44
N PHE A 116 -1.93 4.09 13.35
CA PHE A 116 -2.39 5.44 13.03
C PHE A 116 -1.26 6.29 12.44
N PHE A 117 -0.11 6.35 13.12
CA PHE A 117 1.07 7.06 12.61
C PHE A 117 1.59 6.46 11.30
N SER A 118 1.60 5.13 11.16
CA SER A 118 2.01 4.47 9.92
C SER A 118 1.10 4.82 8.75
N SER A 119 -0.20 4.87 8.97
CA SER A 119 -1.18 5.25 7.94
C SER A 119 -1.02 6.71 7.52
N ILE A 120 -0.81 7.61 8.49
CA ILE A 120 -0.52 9.02 8.22
C ILE A 120 0.79 9.18 7.47
N LEU A 121 1.85 8.50 7.92
CA LEU A 121 3.18 8.59 7.30
C LEU A 121 3.18 8.00 5.89
N PHE A 122 2.42 6.94 5.66
CA PHE A 122 2.22 6.37 4.33
C PHE A 122 1.52 7.38 3.41
N GLY A 123 0.41 7.97 3.85
CA GLY A 123 -0.27 9.05 3.11
C GLY A 123 0.67 10.23 2.86
N GLY A 124 1.39 10.68 3.89
CA GLY A 124 2.40 11.73 3.79
C GLY A 124 3.51 11.41 2.80
N GLY A 125 3.98 10.16 2.76
CA GLY A 125 4.97 9.67 1.80
C GLY A 125 4.46 9.68 0.35
N VAL A 126 3.20 9.31 0.13
CA VAL A 126 2.55 9.40 -1.18
C VAL A 126 2.46 10.86 -1.65
N LEU A 127 2.01 11.76 -0.77
CA LEU A 127 1.97 13.19 -1.08
C LEU A 127 3.38 13.77 -1.33
N PHE A 128 4.35 13.41 -0.50
CA PHE A 128 5.74 13.83 -0.65
C PHE A 128 6.32 13.38 -1.99
N GLY A 129 6.11 12.11 -2.37
CA GLY A 129 6.54 11.59 -3.65
C GLY A 129 5.94 12.37 -4.82
N TYR A 130 4.64 12.65 -4.77
CA TYR A 130 3.94 13.32 -5.85
C TYR A 130 4.28 14.82 -5.96
N PHE A 131 4.31 15.55 -4.85
CA PHE A 131 4.48 17.02 -4.86
C PHE A 131 5.93 17.48 -4.76
N ILE A 132 6.82 16.70 -4.13
CA ILE A 132 8.19 17.15 -3.82
C ILE A 132 9.22 16.35 -4.61
N ALA A 133 9.06 15.04 -4.74
CA ALA A 133 10.06 14.21 -5.43
C ALA A 133 9.91 14.21 -6.96
N LEU A 134 8.67 14.16 -7.48
CA LEU A 134 8.43 14.13 -8.93
C LEU A 134 8.88 15.38 -9.69
N PRO A 135 8.61 16.63 -9.25
CA PRO A 135 9.02 17.82 -9.99
C PRO A 135 10.54 17.93 -10.27
N PRO A 136 11.44 17.78 -9.27
CA PRO A 136 12.87 17.82 -9.53
C PRO A 136 13.36 16.61 -10.33
N ALA A 137 12.71 15.44 -10.20
CA ALA A 137 13.03 14.28 -11.02
C ALA A 137 12.72 14.58 -12.51
N PHE A 138 11.53 15.09 -12.83
CA PHE A 138 11.19 15.45 -14.20
C PHE A 138 12.06 16.58 -14.74
N ALA A 139 12.39 17.59 -13.93
CA ALA A 139 13.30 18.66 -14.33
C ALA A 139 14.76 18.20 -14.58
N PHE A 140 15.16 17.04 -14.07
CA PHE A 140 16.47 16.44 -14.34
C PHE A 140 16.48 15.60 -15.63
N PHE A 141 15.37 14.93 -15.95
CA PHE A 141 15.27 14.02 -17.10
C PHE A 141 14.77 14.69 -18.39
N VAL A 142 14.05 15.81 -18.30
CA VAL A 142 13.66 16.69 -19.42
C VAL A 142 14.80 17.65 -19.73
#